data_AF-A0A410UV25-F1
#
_entry.id   AF-A0A410UV25-F1
#
_cell.length_a   1.000
_cell.length_b   1.000
_cell.length_c   1.000
_cell.angle_alpha   90.00
_cell.angle_beta   90.00
_cell.angle_gamma   90.00
#
_symmetry.space_group_name_H-M   'P 1'
#
loop_
_entity.id
_entity.type
_entity.pdbx_description
1 polymer ?
#
loop_
_entity_poly.entity_id
_entity_poly.type
_entity_poly.pdbx_seq_one_letter_code
_entity_poly.pdbx_strand_id
1 'polypeptide(L)' 'MSTTLSTLRKQYPVLLTLDQLAQILQRSPTGLRETLCSSRANWAQQINSTKVYIGRRLYFRTEDIARLIDEEFSKPES' A
#
# COMPACT_ATOMS: atom_id res chain seq x y z
N MET A 1 1.19 -11.10 18.02
CA MET A 1 1.87 -11.06 16.71
C MET A 1 2.16 -9.62 16.37
N SER A 2 3.37 -9.29 15.91
CA SER A 2 3.70 -7.93 15.51
C SER A 2 3.03 -7.64 14.17
N THR A 3 1.89 -6.94 14.19
CA THR A 3 1.16 -6.50 13.00
C THR A 3 2.00 -5.56 12.16
N THR A 4 1.92 -5.67 10.82
CA THR A 4 2.64 -4.78 9.87
C THR A 4 2.36 -3.30 10.15
N LEU A 5 1.21 -3.00 10.73
CA LEU A 5 0.88 -1.64 11.15
C LEU A 5 1.86 -1.06 12.18
N SER A 6 2.32 -1.87 13.13
CA SER A 6 3.21 -1.43 14.22
C SER A 6 4.60 -1.08 13.72
N THR A 7 5.07 -1.73 12.64
CA THR A 7 6.34 -1.41 11.99
C THR A 7 6.18 -0.15 11.13
N LEU A 8 5.11 -0.06 10.34
CA LEU A 8 4.87 1.11 9.48
C LEU A 8 4.64 2.39 10.28
N ARG A 9 3.89 2.36 11.40
CA ARG A 9 3.67 3.55 12.24
C ARG A 9 4.93 4.13 12.87
N LYS A 10 6.00 3.34 13.02
CA LYS A 10 7.28 3.84 13.55
C LYS A 10 8.05 4.66 12.52
N GLN A 11 7.86 4.38 11.24
CA GLN A 11 8.65 4.95 10.14
C GLN A 11 7.87 5.93 9.28
N TYR A 12 6.53 5.82 9.26
CA TYR A 12 5.68 6.59 8.35
C TYR A 12 4.55 7.31 9.08
N PRO A 13 4.13 8.48 8.55
CA PRO A 13 2.95 9.19 9.05
C PRO A 13 1.66 8.41 8.78
N VAL A 14 0.52 8.92 9.24
CA VAL A 14 -0.81 8.30 9.05
C VAL A 14 -1.16 8.12 7.56
N LEU A 15 -0.62 8.98 6.69
CA LEU A 15 -0.84 8.98 5.25
C LEU A 15 0.47 8.77 4.49
N LEU A 16 0.51 7.75 3.66
CA LEU A 16 1.61 7.44 2.75
C LEU A 16 1.42 8.18 1.42
N THR A 17 2.52 8.68 0.89
CA THR A 17 2.62 9.09 -0.51
C THR A 17 2.88 7.87 -1.40
N LEU A 18 2.69 8.03 -2.72
CA LEU A 18 3.02 6.98 -3.69
C LEU A 18 4.49 6.53 -3.59
N ASP A 19 5.42 7.46 -3.39
CA ASP A 19 6.85 7.16 -3.22
C ASP A 19 7.13 6.33 -1.96
N GLN A 20 6.48 6.66 -0.84
CA GLN A 20 6.62 5.88 0.40
C GLN A 20 6.03 4.48 0.24
N LEU A 21 4.88 4.36 -0.44
CA LEU A 21 4.31 3.05 -0.75
C LEU A 21 5.24 2.23 -1.65
N ALA A 22 5.88 2.86 -2.63
CA ALA A 22 6.87 2.22 -3.49
C ALA A 22 8.09 1.73 -2.70
N GLN A 23 8.57 2.51 -1.74
CA GLN A 23 9.65 2.09 -0.83
C GLN A 23 9.26 0.89 0.03
N ILE A 24 8.05 0.88 0.59
CA ILE A 24 7.54 -0.26 1.39
C ILE A 24 7.50 -1.54 0.56
N LEU A 25 7.06 -1.45 -0.70
CA LEU A 25 6.95 -2.59 -1.61
C LEU A 25 8.25 -2.91 -2.36
N GLN A 26 9.34 -2.18 -2.09
CA GLN A 26 10.63 -2.27 -2.80
C GLN A 26 10.48 -2.20 -4.34
N ARG A 27 9.62 -1.29 -4.81
CA ARG A 27 9.37 -1.04 -6.24
C ARG A 27 9.80 0.38 -6.61
N SER A 28 10.05 0.61 -7.90
CA SER A 28 10.20 1.98 -8.40
C SER A 28 8.85 2.70 -8.36
N PRO A 29 8.80 4.01 -8.04
CA PRO A 29 7.54 4.76 -8.02
C PRO A 29 6.78 4.71 -9.35
N THR A 30 7.51 4.75 -10.47
CA THR A 30 6.94 4.65 -11.82
C THR A 30 6.36 3.26 -12.07
N GLY A 31 7.12 2.20 -11.78
CA GLY A 31 6.65 0.82 -11.98
C GLY A 31 5.48 0.46 -11.08
N LEU A 32 5.46 0.99 -9.84
CA LEU A 32 4.30 0.85 -8.97
C LEU A 32 3.08 1.57 -9.55
N ARG A 33 3.23 2.81 -10.04
CA ARG A 33 2.14 3.55 -10.68
C ARG A 33 1.56 2.79 -11.86
N GLU A 34 2.41 2.29 -12.76
CA GLU A 34 1.98 1.49 -13.91
C GLU A 34 1.24 0.23 -13.48
N THR A 35 1.76 -0.47 -12.48
CA THR A 35 1.10 -1.67 -11.94
C THR A 35 -0.28 -1.34 -11.35
N LEU A 36 -0.37 -0.27 -10.56
CA LEU A 36 -1.65 0.19 -10.01
C LEU A 36 -2.61 0.69 -11.08
N CYS A 37 -2.13 1.17 -12.23
CA CYS A 37 -2.99 1.67 -13.31
C CYS A 37 -3.47 0.55 -14.25
N SER A 38 -2.58 -0.42 -14.54
CA SER A 38 -2.76 -1.36 -15.66
C SER A 38 -2.96 -2.82 -15.23
N SER A 39 -2.61 -3.17 -13.99
CA SER A 39 -2.73 -4.55 -13.52
C SER A 39 -4.16 -4.90 -13.12
N ARG A 40 -4.59 -6.12 -13.47
CA ARG A 40 -5.81 -6.74 -12.95
C ARG A 40 -5.57 -7.59 -11.70
N ALA A 41 -4.35 -7.54 -11.14
CA ALA A 41 -4.05 -8.28 -9.92
C ALA A 41 -4.92 -7.78 -8.75
N ASN A 42 -5.42 -8.72 -7.94
CA ASN A 42 -6.31 -8.44 -6.81
C ASN A 42 -5.68 -7.44 -5.83
N TRP A 43 -4.40 -7.63 -5.46
CA TRP A 43 -3.69 -6.71 -4.58
C TRP A 43 -3.61 -5.27 -5.13
N ALA A 44 -3.48 -5.10 -6.46
CA ALA A 44 -3.42 -3.78 -7.08
C ALA A 44 -4.78 -3.07 -7.03
N GLN A 45 -5.87 -3.81 -7.22
CA GLN A 45 -7.23 -3.31 -7.05
C GLN A 45 -7.53 -2.94 -5.61
N GLN A 46 -7.08 -3.76 -4.65
CA GLN A 46 -7.20 -3.48 -3.22
C GLN A 46 -6.41 -2.22 -2.82
N ILE A 47 -5.17 -2.05 -3.28
CA ILE A 47 -4.44 -0.80 -3.02
C ILE A 47 -5.16 0.40 -3.63
N ASN A 48 -5.70 0.26 -4.85
CA ASN A 48 -6.45 1.33 -5.50
C ASN A 48 -7.71 1.75 -4.73
N SER A 49 -8.38 0.84 -4.02
CA SER A 49 -9.55 1.18 -3.21
C SER A 49 -9.21 1.96 -1.93
N THR A 50 -7.95 1.92 -1.49
CA THR A 50 -7.45 2.66 -0.31
C THR A 50 -6.94 4.07 -0.62
N LYS A 51 -7.03 4.50 -1.89
CA LYS A 51 -6.61 5.82 -2.35
C LYS A 51 -7.42 6.92 -1.65
N VAL A 52 -6.72 7.87 -1.06
CA VAL A 52 -7.30 9.09 -0.47
C VAL A 52 -6.78 10.29 -1.24
N TYR A 53 -7.70 11.07 -1.82
CA TYR A 53 -7.38 12.31 -2.49
C TYR A 53 -7.55 13.48 -1.52
N ILE A 54 -6.48 14.23 -1.29
CA ILE A 54 -6.51 15.49 -0.55
C ILE A 54 -6.12 16.59 -1.53
N GLY A 55 -7.13 17.33 -2.01
CA GLY A 55 -6.97 18.25 -3.13
C GLY A 55 -6.52 17.50 -4.40
N ARG A 56 -5.38 17.90 -4.97
CA ARG A 56 -4.79 17.27 -6.17
C ARG A 56 -3.79 16.15 -5.85
N ARG A 57 -3.59 15.83 -4.57
CA ARG A 57 -2.54 14.91 -4.14
C ARG A 57 -3.13 13.59 -3.66
N LEU A 58 -2.55 12.52 -4.16
CA LEU A 58 -2.93 11.15 -3.83
C LEU A 58 -2.13 10.65 -2.63
N TYR A 59 -2.85 10.08 -1.68
CA TYR A 59 -2.32 9.45 -0.48
C TYR A 59 -2.93 8.05 -0.29
N PHE A 60 -2.35 7.29 0.63
CA PHE A 60 -2.84 5.99 1.08
C PHE A 60 -2.82 5.97 2.61
N ARG A 61 -3.82 5.40 3.27
CA ARG A 61 -3.78 5.29 4.74
C ARG A 61 -2.82 4.18 5.13
N THR A 62 -1.90 4.47 6.04
CA THR A 62 -0.92 3.48 6.52
C THR A 62 -1.61 2.27 7.15
N GLU A 63 -2.73 2.48 7.83
CA GLU A 63 -3.55 1.40 8.42
C GLU A 63 -4.14 0.46 7.38
N ASP A 64 -4.69 1.01 6.29
CA ASP A 64 -5.31 0.19 5.25
C ASP A 64 -4.23 -0.57 4.46
N ILE A 65 -3.09 0.07 4.14
CA ILE A 65 -1.97 -0.59 3.49
C ILE A 65 -1.39 -1.71 4.37
N ALA A 66 -1.22 -1.46 5.67
CA ALA A 66 -0.75 -2.48 6.61
C ALA A 66 -1.69 -3.70 6.63
N ARG A 67 -3.00 -3.45 6.70
CA ARG A 67 -4.01 -4.52 6.68
C ARG A 67 -3.95 -5.31 5.38
N LEU A 68 -3.82 -4.65 4.23
CA LEU A 68 -3.73 -5.32 2.94
C LEU A 68 -2.48 -6.20 2.82
N ILE A 69 -1.34 -5.73 3.34
CA ILE A 69 -0.11 -6.54 3.39
C ILE A 69 -0.33 -7.74 4.30
N ASP A 70 -0.87 -7.53 5.49
CA ASP A 70 -1.19 -8.65 6.39
C ASP A 70 -2.18 -9.64 5.75
N GLU A 71 -3.20 -9.18 5.02
CA GLU A 71 -4.20 -10.04 4.36
C GLU A 71 -3.64 -10.83 3.17
N GLU A 72 -2.86 -10.21 2.28
CA GLU A 72 -2.33 -10.89 1.09
C GLU A 72 -1.19 -11.85 1.44
N PHE A 73 -0.36 -11.53 2.43
CA PHE A 73 0.76 -12.39 2.85
C PHE A 73 0.44 -13.32 4.02
N SER A 74 -0.75 -13.21 4.63
CA SER A 74 -1.25 -14.19 5.62
C SER A 74 -2.19 -15.23 5.03
N LYS A 75 -2.54 -15.16 3.73
CA LYS A 75 -3.24 -16.29 3.08
C LYS A 75 -2.29 -17.50 3.07
N PRO A 76 -2.63 -18.61 3.75
CA PRO A 76 -1.89 -19.85 3.51
C PRO A 76 -2.11 -20.22 2.04
N GLU A 77 -1.00 -20.38 1.32
CA GLU A 77 -0.97 -20.83 -0.06
C GLU A 77 -1.89 -22.06 -0.20
N SER A 78 -2.92 -21.96 -1.06
CA SER A 78 -3.81 -23.06 -1.41
C SER A 78 -3.27 -23.82 -2.60
#